data_AF-D1JH60-F1
#
_entry.id   AF-D1JH60-F1
#
_cell.length_a   1.000
_cell.length_b   1.000
_cell.length_c   1.000
_cell.angle_alpha   90.00
_cell.angle_beta   90.00
_cell.angle_gamma   90.00
#
_symmetry.space_group_name_H-M   'P 1'
#
loop_
_entity.id
_entity.type
_entity.pdbx_description
1 polymer ?
#
loop_
_entity_poly.entity_id
_entity_poly.type
_entity_poly.pdbx_seq_one_letter_code
_entity_poly.pdbx_strand_id
1 'polypeptide(L)'
;MEILGRIRGFAFNPAKEFAAAKKDTLMDAFKYYILLLAVLAAILAIVMAVAVSVAESMLELPMLGGFAFLLGALTFVDILIIGFFAALYIIVWLHIWVYLFGGRKGLKETAKAVTYGATPCLILGWIPVANVIIGPIWSVLVIINGVMELQELSPGMAILAIIVAILVPVIVIAAVLAALAVPMMP
;
A
#
# COMPACT_ATOMS: atom_id res chain seq x y z
N MET A 1 -14.01 -14.88 10.86
CA MET A 1 -13.61 -13.90 11.88
C MET A 1 -14.19 -12.55 11.51
N GLU A 2 -14.65 -11.78 12.47
CA GLU A 2 -15.04 -10.39 12.26
C GLU A 2 -13.85 -9.60 11.67
N ILE A 3 -14.13 -8.69 10.74
CA ILE A 3 -13.11 -7.91 10.01
C ILE A 3 -12.13 -7.18 10.94
N LEU A 4 -12.63 -6.66 12.07
CA LEU A 4 -11.84 -5.99 13.09
C LEU A 4 -10.80 -6.91 13.73
N GLY A 5 -11.16 -8.18 13.96
CA GLY A 5 -10.23 -9.19 14.45
C GLY A 5 -9.07 -9.40 13.49
N ARG A 6 -9.34 -9.45 12.17
CA ARG A 6 -8.31 -9.57 11.13
C ARG A 6 -7.42 -8.35 11.03
N ILE A 7 -7.99 -7.13 11.06
CA ILE A 7 -7.20 -5.88 11.09
C ILE A 7 -6.24 -5.87 12.27
N ARG A 8 -6.74 -6.17 13.47
CA ARG A 8 -5.91 -6.23 14.68
C ARG A 8 -4.85 -7.34 14.59
N GLY A 9 -5.22 -8.50 14.06
CA GLY A 9 -4.33 -9.63 13.83
C GLY A 9 -3.14 -9.25 12.94
N PHE A 10 -3.40 -8.74 11.74
CA PHE A 10 -2.34 -8.32 10.82
C PHE A 10 -1.53 -7.12 11.33
N ALA A 11 -2.16 -6.14 11.97
CA ALA A 11 -1.45 -4.97 12.46
C ALA A 11 -0.51 -5.29 13.64
N PHE A 12 -0.94 -6.13 14.59
CA PHE A 12 -0.24 -6.29 15.87
C PHE A 12 0.30 -7.71 16.14
N ASN A 13 -0.20 -8.73 15.46
CA ASN A 13 0.25 -10.12 15.59
C ASN A 13 0.51 -10.78 14.22
N PRO A 14 1.30 -10.13 13.34
CA PRO A 14 1.36 -10.48 11.94
C PRO A 14 1.83 -11.92 11.69
N ALA A 15 2.87 -12.41 12.37
CA ALA A 15 3.36 -13.77 12.17
C ALA A 15 2.28 -14.84 12.41
N LYS A 16 1.54 -14.73 13.51
CA LYS A 16 0.43 -15.64 13.84
C LYS A 16 -0.69 -15.55 12.81
N GLU A 17 -1.05 -14.33 12.41
CA GLU A 17 -2.15 -14.12 11.46
C GLU A 17 -1.78 -14.62 10.05
N PHE A 18 -0.53 -14.43 9.61
CA PHE A 18 -0.05 -14.97 8.34
C PHE A 18 0.07 -16.50 8.35
N ALA A 19 0.49 -17.09 9.46
CA ALA A 19 0.48 -18.55 9.61
C ALA A 19 -0.95 -19.12 9.45
N ALA A 20 -1.96 -18.45 9.99
CA ALA A 20 -3.36 -18.81 9.79
C ALA A 20 -3.79 -18.58 8.32
N ALA A 21 -3.38 -17.46 7.72
CA ALA A 21 -3.69 -17.08 6.33
C ALA A 21 -3.02 -17.96 5.26
N LYS A 22 -2.19 -18.95 5.64
CA LYS A 22 -1.74 -20.01 4.70
C LYS A 22 -2.93 -20.76 4.10
N LYS A 23 -4.01 -20.93 4.87
CA LYS A 23 -5.25 -21.61 4.44
C LYS A 23 -6.17 -20.74 3.60
N ASP A 24 -5.96 -19.42 3.62
CA ASP A 24 -6.77 -18.48 2.84
C ASP A 24 -6.48 -18.62 1.35
N THR A 25 -7.53 -18.45 0.55
CA THR A 25 -7.38 -18.31 -0.90
C THR A 25 -6.84 -16.93 -1.25
N LEU A 26 -6.32 -16.80 -2.48
CA LEU A 26 -5.94 -15.49 -3.01
C LEU A 26 -7.11 -14.50 -3.01
N MET A 27 -8.31 -14.99 -3.34
CA MET A 27 -9.53 -14.19 -3.39
C MET A 27 -9.91 -13.63 -2.01
N ASP A 28 -9.70 -14.38 -0.93
CA ASP A 28 -9.99 -13.90 0.44
C ASP A 28 -9.11 -12.71 0.83
N ALA A 29 -7.85 -12.73 0.39
CA ALA A 29 -6.89 -11.66 0.64
C ALA A 29 -7.21 -10.40 -0.18
N PHE A 30 -7.58 -10.56 -1.45
CA PHE A 30 -8.02 -9.43 -2.27
C PHE A 30 -9.34 -8.84 -1.78
N LYS A 31 -10.33 -9.66 -1.39
CA LYS A 31 -11.59 -9.16 -0.80
C LYS A 31 -11.33 -8.31 0.44
N TYR A 32 -10.44 -8.77 1.31
CA TYR A 32 -10.02 -8.00 2.49
C TYR A 32 -9.36 -6.67 2.11
N TYR A 33 -8.41 -6.72 1.18
CA TYR A 33 -7.69 -5.53 0.73
C TYR A 33 -8.60 -4.49 0.06
N ILE A 34 -9.44 -4.92 -0.90
CA ILE A 34 -10.38 -4.04 -1.60
C ILE A 34 -11.39 -3.42 -0.65
N LEU A 35 -11.87 -4.18 0.35
CA LEU A 35 -12.77 -3.63 1.36
C LEU A 35 -12.10 -2.47 2.12
N LEU A 36 -10.88 -2.67 2.63
CA LEU A 36 -10.16 -1.63 3.36
C LEU A 36 -9.74 -0.45 2.45
N LEU A 37 -9.36 -0.73 1.20
CA LEU A 37 -9.07 0.30 0.21
C LEU A 37 -10.30 1.15 -0.10
N ALA A 38 -11.48 0.54 -0.24
CA ALA A 38 -12.73 1.26 -0.45
C ALA A 38 -13.11 2.14 0.75
N VAL A 39 -12.87 1.66 1.97
CA VAL A 39 -13.05 2.46 3.20
C VAL A 39 -12.11 3.66 3.20
N LEU A 40 -10.82 3.45 2.92
CA LEU A 40 -9.84 4.53 2.83
C LEU A 40 -10.21 5.54 1.74
N ALA A 41 -10.60 5.07 0.55
CA ALA A 41 -11.02 5.91 -0.56
C ALA A 41 -12.24 6.76 -0.19
N ALA A 42 -13.24 6.19 0.49
CA ALA A 42 -14.41 6.92 0.95
C ALA A 42 -14.04 8.03 1.96
N ILE A 43 -13.18 7.72 2.94
CA ILE A 43 -12.72 8.71 3.92
C ILE A 43 -11.99 9.86 3.21
N LEU A 44 -11.04 9.56 2.33
CA LEU A 44 -10.25 10.57 1.64
C LEU A 44 -11.09 11.40 0.65
N ALA A 45 -12.08 10.79 -0.01
CA ALA A 45 -13.03 11.51 -0.85
C ALA A 45 -13.86 12.53 -0.07
N ILE A 46 -14.32 12.16 1.13
CA ILE A 46 -15.04 13.08 2.03
C ILE A 46 -14.10 14.20 2.49
N VAL A 47 -12.88 13.86 2.90
CA VAL A 47 -11.87 14.86 3.31
C VAL A 47 -11.61 15.86 2.18
N MET A 48 -11.48 15.38 0.93
CA MET A 48 -11.25 16.24 -0.23
C MET A 48 -12.46 17.16 -0.49
N ALA A 49 -13.67 16.61 -0.52
CA ALA A 49 -14.88 17.40 -0.74
C ALA A 49 -15.06 18.50 0.33
N VAL A 50 -14.82 18.16 1.61
CA VAL A 50 -14.86 19.12 2.72
C VAL A 50 -13.76 20.17 2.58
N ALA A 51 -12.52 19.77 2.28
CA ALA A 51 -11.41 20.71 2.14
C ALA A 51 -11.63 21.72 1.00
N VAL A 52 -12.15 21.28 -0.15
CA VAL A 52 -12.49 22.18 -1.26
C VAL A 52 -13.65 23.10 -0.88
N SER A 53 -14.70 22.58 -0.24
CA SER A 53 -15.84 23.40 0.20
C SER A 53 -15.42 24.51 1.16
N VAL A 54 -14.51 24.19 2.10
CA VAL A 54 -13.93 25.18 3.02
C VAL A 54 -13.09 26.20 2.26
N ALA A 55 -12.21 25.77 1.35
CA ALA A 55 -11.38 26.67 0.56
C ALA A 55 -12.21 27.63 -0.32
N GLU A 56 -13.26 27.13 -0.98
CA GLU A 56 -14.20 27.93 -1.76
C GLU A 56 -14.85 29.02 -0.89
N SER A 57 -15.34 28.65 0.31
CA SER A 57 -15.95 29.60 1.24
C SER A 57 -14.99 30.68 1.74
N MET A 58 -13.71 30.33 1.92
CA MET A 58 -12.68 31.26 2.43
C MET A 58 -12.16 32.22 1.36
N LEU A 59 -12.14 31.79 0.10
CA LEU A 59 -11.58 32.56 -1.02
C LEU A 59 -12.66 33.29 -1.83
N GLU A 60 -13.92 33.24 -1.39
CA GLU A 60 -15.10 33.81 -2.07
C GLU A 60 -15.15 33.44 -3.56
N LEU A 61 -14.65 32.24 -3.90
CA LEU A 61 -14.58 31.79 -5.28
C LEU A 61 -15.98 31.39 -5.75
N PRO A 62 -16.51 31.99 -6.82
CA PRO A 62 -17.78 31.57 -7.39
C PRO A 62 -17.55 30.27 -8.18
N MET A 63 -17.38 29.15 -7.47
CA MET A 63 -17.38 27.83 -8.09
C MET A 63 -18.81 27.30 -8.21
N LEU A 64 -19.04 26.55 -9.28
CA LEU A 64 -20.30 25.86 -9.52
C LEU A 64 -20.57 24.93 -8.32
N GLY A 65 -21.74 25.03 -7.70
CA GLY A 65 -22.13 24.36 -6.44
C GLY A 65 -22.16 22.82 -6.41
N GLY A 66 -21.44 22.16 -7.33
CA GLY A 66 -21.16 20.73 -7.33
C GLY A 66 -19.68 20.38 -7.53
N PHE A 67 -18.78 21.37 -7.61
CA PHE A 67 -17.36 21.12 -7.89
C PHE A 67 -16.66 20.33 -6.79
N ALA A 68 -16.89 20.69 -5.52
CA ALA A 68 -16.38 19.93 -4.37
C ALA A 68 -16.84 18.46 -4.38
N PHE A 69 -18.12 18.22 -4.72
CA PHE A 69 -18.67 16.87 -4.83
C PHE A 69 -18.01 16.09 -5.99
N LEU A 70 -17.85 16.74 -7.15
CA LEU A 70 -17.19 16.14 -8.30
C LEU A 70 -15.75 15.73 -7.98
N LEU A 71 -14.97 16.61 -7.34
CA LEU A 71 -13.60 16.30 -6.93
C LEU A 71 -13.53 15.18 -5.89
N GLY A 72 -14.45 15.15 -4.93
CA GLY A 72 -14.58 14.04 -4.00
C GLY A 72 -14.85 12.71 -4.72
N ALA A 73 -15.79 12.69 -5.66
CA ALA A 73 -16.11 11.51 -6.45
C ALA A 73 -14.93 11.03 -7.32
N LEU A 74 -14.21 11.97 -7.96
CA LEU A 74 -12.99 11.65 -8.71
C LEU A 74 -11.92 11.07 -7.79
N THR A 75 -11.70 11.67 -6.62
CA THR A 75 -10.74 11.19 -5.63
C THR A 75 -11.05 9.76 -5.18
N PHE A 76 -12.33 9.44 -4.96
CA PHE A 76 -12.75 8.08 -4.63
C PHE A 76 -12.35 7.06 -5.71
N VAL A 77 -12.69 7.37 -6.97
CA VAL A 77 -12.40 6.49 -8.11
C VAL A 77 -10.88 6.36 -8.33
N ASP A 78 -10.16 7.48 -8.25
CA ASP A 78 -8.71 7.52 -8.44
C ASP A 78 -7.98 6.68 -7.39
N ILE A 79 -8.35 6.77 -6.11
CA ILE A 79 -7.73 5.96 -5.05
C ILE A 79 -7.98 4.48 -5.26
N LEU A 80 -9.19 4.08 -5.68
CA LEU A 80 -9.49 2.68 -5.98
C LEU A 80 -8.64 2.16 -7.14
N ILE A 81 -8.56 2.91 -8.23
CA ILE A 81 -7.79 2.52 -9.42
C ILE A 81 -6.30 2.48 -9.10
N ILE A 82 -5.74 3.58 -8.59
CA ILE A 82 -4.31 3.68 -8.27
C ILE A 82 -3.93 2.66 -7.22
N GLY A 83 -4.71 2.52 -6.14
CA GLY A 83 -4.44 1.55 -5.08
C GLY A 83 -4.41 0.12 -5.59
N PHE A 84 -5.38 -0.27 -6.43
CA PHE A 84 -5.44 -1.59 -7.04
C PHE A 84 -4.22 -1.86 -7.93
N PHE A 85 -3.89 -0.96 -8.86
CA PHE A 85 -2.76 -1.15 -9.76
C PHE A 85 -1.40 -1.07 -9.03
N ALA A 86 -1.29 -0.22 -8.01
CA ALA A 86 -0.11 -0.15 -7.15
C ALA A 86 0.10 -1.47 -6.41
N ALA A 87 -0.96 -2.09 -5.87
CA ALA A 87 -0.86 -3.40 -5.25
C ALA A 87 -0.37 -4.46 -6.25
N LEU A 88 -0.94 -4.52 -7.46
CA LEU A 88 -0.49 -5.46 -8.49
C LEU A 88 0.99 -5.26 -8.87
N TYR A 89 1.40 -4.02 -9.06
CA TYR A 89 2.79 -3.65 -9.32
C TYR A 89 3.71 -4.13 -8.18
N ILE A 90 3.38 -3.80 -6.93
CA ILE A 90 4.17 -4.18 -5.74
C ILE A 90 4.25 -5.71 -5.63
N ILE A 91 3.16 -6.44 -5.87
CA ILE A 91 3.12 -7.90 -5.82
C ILE A 91 4.12 -8.50 -6.80
N VAL A 92 4.05 -8.10 -8.08
CA VAL A 92 4.92 -8.64 -9.12
C VAL A 92 6.37 -8.22 -8.87
N TRP A 93 6.60 -6.95 -8.56
CA TRP A 93 7.93 -6.41 -8.31
C TRP A 93 8.61 -7.09 -7.12
N LEU A 94 7.91 -7.20 -5.98
CA LEU A 94 8.45 -7.88 -4.79
C LEU A 94 8.67 -9.37 -5.06
N HIS A 95 7.80 -10.02 -5.84
CA HIS A 95 7.94 -11.45 -6.12
C HIS A 95 9.23 -11.78 -6.85
N ILE A 96 9.72 -10.91 -7.73
CA ILE A 96 11.02 -11.09 -8.40
C ILE A 96 12.12 -11.27 -7.36
N TRP A 97 12.20 -10.37 -6.38
CA TRP A 97 13.23 -10.42 -5.34
C TRP A 97 13.03 -11.58 -4.37
N VAL A 98 11.79 -11.82 -3.94
CA VAL A 98 11.44 -13.00 -3.13
C VAL A 98 11.88 -14.29 -3.83
N TYR A 99 11.67 -14.39 -5.14
CA TYR A 99 12.11 -15.53 -5.93
C TYR A 99 13.64 -15.58 -6.04
N LEU A 100 14.34 -14.46 -6.21
CA LEU A 100 15.81 -14.47 -6.22
C LEU A 100 16.40 -14.94 -4.88
N PHE A 101 15.78 -14.60 -3.75
CA PHE A 101 16.25 -14.97 -2.41
C PHE A 101 15.67 -16.28 -1.85
N GLY A 102 15.09 -17.13 -2.72
CA GLY A 102 14.73 -18.52 -2.38
C GLY A 102 13.25 -18.80 -2.10
N GLY A 103 12.37 -17.79 -2.19
CA GLY A 103 10.92 -17.98 -2.04
C GLY A 103 10.35 -18.74 -3.24
N ARG A 104 9.70 -19.89 -3.01
CA ARG A 104 9.21 -20.78 -4.08
C ARG A 104 7.75 -21.18 -3.93
N LYS A 105 6.99 -20.53 -3.03
CA LYS A 105 5.57 -20.88 -2.79
C LYS A 105 4.61 -20.24 -3.80
N GLY A 106 5.15 -19.49 -4.76
CA GLY A 106 4.46 -18.91 -5.90
C GLY A 106 3.96 -17.49 -5.66
N LEU A 107 3.52 -16.83 -6.75
CA LEU A 107 3.07 -15.44 -6.75
C LEU A 107 1.88 -15.19 -5.82
N LYS A 108 0.99 -16.18 -5.67
CA LYS A 108 -0.18 -16.11 -4.79
C LYS A 108 0.18 -15.83 -3.32
N GLU A 109 1.29 -16.37 -2.84
CA GLU A 109 1.71 -16.19 -1.45
C GLU A 109 2.35 -14.82 -1.25
N THR A 110 3.09 -14.30 -2.24
CA THR A 110 3.53 -12.88 -2.23
C THR A 110 2.35 -11.94 -2.32
N ALA A 111 1.34 -12.27 -3.12
CA ALA A 111 0.12 -11.47 -3.22
C ALA A 111 -0.57 -11.35 -1.85
N LYS A 112 -0.79 -12.48 -1.16
CA LYS A 112 -1.34 -12.48 0.21
C LYS A 112 -0.47 -11.66 1.17
N ALA A 113 0.86 -11.80 1.11
CA ALA A 113 1.77 -11.03 1.95
C ALA A 113 1.62 -9.51 1.74
N VAL A 114 1.49 -9.06 0.50
CA VAL A 114 1.31 -7.63 0.17
C VAL A 114 -0.09 -7.14 0.54
N THR A 115 -1.15 -7.85 0.14
CA THR A 115 -2.53 -7.38 0.33
C THR A 115 -2.92 -7.33 1.80
N TYR A 116 -2.50 -8.32 2.60
CA TYR A 116 -2.69 -8.27 4.05
C TYR A 116 -1.66 -7.34 4.73
N GLY A 117 -0.43 -7.30 4.21
CA GLY A 117 0.62 -6.46 4.76
C GLY A 117 0.39 -4.96 4.60
N ALA A 118 -0.43 -4.56 3.63
CA ALA A 118 -0.86 -3.18 3.44
C ALA A 118 -1.81 -2.66 4.54
N THR A 119 -2.26 -3.51 5.47
CA THR A 119 -3.23 -3.14 6.53
C THR A 119 -2.88 -1.83 7.26
N PRO A 120 -1.65 -1.61 7.75
CA PRO A 120 -1.33 -0.36 8.44
C PRO A 120 -1.49 0.88 7.54
N CYS A 121 -1.07 0.81 6.27
CA CYS A 121 -1.31 1.89 5.31
C CYS A 121 -2.80 2.14 5.06
N LEU A 122 -3.61 1.08 4.97
CA LEU A 122 -5.04 1.22 4.68
C LEU A 122 -5.82 1.83 5.84
N ILE A 123 -5.41 1.56 7.10
CA ILE A 123 -6.09 2.11 8.29
C ILE A 123 -5.52 3.46 8.74
N LEU A 124 -4.25 3.77 8.45
CA LEU A 124 -3.59 5.04 8.82
C LEU A 124 -3.50 6.04 7.67
N GLY A 125 -3.83 5.64 6.44
CA GLY A 125 -3.63 6.45 5.22
C GLY A 125 -4.38 7.78 5.21
N TRP A 126 -5.44 7.90 6.00
CA TRP A 126 -6.22 9.13 6.15
C TRP A 126 -5.66 10.10 7.19
N ILE A 127 -4.78 9.65 8.09
CA ILE A 127 -4.22 10.47 9.17
C ILE A 127 -3.04 11.29 8.61
N PRO A 128 -3.09 12.63 8.65
CA PRO A 128 -1.97 13.46 8.24
C PRO A 128 -0.68 13.09 8.98
N VAL A 129 0.46 13.17 8.31
CA VAL A 129 1.81 12.82 8.83
C VAL A 129 2.01 11.31 9.05
N ALA A 130 1.08 10.63 9.75
CA ALA A 130 1.17 9.19 9.99
C ALA A 130 1.11 8.39 8.68
N ASN A 131 0.36 8.88 7.68
CA ASN A 131 0.27 8.27 6.36
C ASN A 131 1.58 8.32 5.54
N VAL A 132 2.48 9.28 5.79
CA VAL A 132 3.73 9.43 5.01
C VAL A 132 4.85 8.55 5.56
N ILE A 133 4.90 8.35 6.88
CA ILE A 133 6.06 7.70 7.53
C ILE A 133 5.64 6.45 8.30
N ILE A 134 4.72 6.58 9.26
CA ILE A 134 4.38 5.52 10.21
C ILE A 134 3.68 4.34 9.50
N GLY A 135 2.65 4.63 8.70
CA GLY A 135 1.90 3.62 7.95
C GLY A 135 2.77 2.79 7.02
N PRO A 136 3.60 3.41 6.16
CA PRO A 136 4.50 2.70 5.26
C PRO A 136 5.54 1.83 5.99
N ILE A 137 6.24 2.37 7.00
CA ILE A 137 7.24 1.61 7.76
C ILE A 137 6.58 0.40 8.44
N TRP A 138 5.42 0.61 9.07
CA TRP A 138 4.69 -0.48 9.70
C TRP A 138 4.23 -1.52 8.68
N SER A 139 3.68 -1.10 7.55
CA SER A 139 3.28 -2.03 6.48
C SER A 139 4.47 -2.85 5.97
N VAL A 140 5.65 -2.26 5.84
CA VAL A 140 6.87 -2.99 5.49
C VAL A 140 7.18 -4.08 6.51
N LEU A 141 7.09 -3.78 7.81
CA LEU A 141 7.29 -4.78 8.87
C LEU A 141 6.27 -5.92 8.80
N VAL A 142 5.01 -5.61 8.50
CA VAL A 142 3.95 -6.62 8.34
C VAL A 142 4.19 -7.45 7.07
N ILE A 143 4.58 -6.83 5.95
CA ILE A 143 4.91 -7.54 4.71
C ILE A 143 6.12 -8.47 4.91
N ILE A 144 7.15 -8.06 5.67
CA ILE A 144 8.29 -8.93 6.01
C ILE A 144 7.79 -10.20 6.71
N ASN A 145 6.92 -10.07 7.71
CA ASN A 145 6.32 -11.22 8.40
C ASN A 145 5.51 -12.09 7.42
N GLY A 146 4.74 -11.48 6.52
CA GLY A 146 3.97 -12.19 5.50
C GLY A 146 4.86 -12.97 4.53
N VAL A 147 5.96 -12.37 4.07
CA VAL A 147 6.94 -13.04 3.22
C VAL A 147 7.61 -14.19 3.97
N MET A 148 8.09 -13.97 5.20
CA MET A 148 8.70 -15.02 6.03
C MET A 148 7.76 -16.22 6.19
N GLU A 149 6.52 -15.97 6.62
CA GLU A 149 5.58 -17.02 6.94
C GLU A 149 5.05 -17.73 5.68
N LEU A 150 4.58 -16.97 4.68
CA LEU A 150 3.90 -17.53 3.51
C LEU A 150 4.86 -18.07 2.45
N GLN A 151 6.06 -17.49 2.31
CA GLN A 151 7.09 -18.02 1.41
C GLN A 151 8.05 -18.99 2.09
N GLU A 152 7.92 -19.17 3.41
CA GLU A 152 8.81 -19.99 4.25
C GLU A 152 10.28 -19.58 4.11
N LEU A 153 10.51 -18.26 4.02
CA LEU A 153 11.84 -17.68 3.97
C LEU A 153 12.39 -17.46 5.36
N SER A 154 13.70 -17.66 5.52
CA SER A 154 14.38 -17.27 6.76
C SER A 154 14.29 -15.74 6.94
N PRO A 155 14.31 -15.22 8.19
CA PRO A 155 14.15 -13.80 8.45
C PRO A 155 15.12 -12.91 7.66
N GLY A 156 16.40 -13.32 7.59
CA GLY A 156 17.42 -12.58 6.86
C GLY A 156 17.14 -12.48 5.35
N MET A 157 16.66 -13.56 4.72
CA MET A 157 16.36 -13.56 3.29
C MET A 157 15.10 -12.77 2.96
N ALA A 158 14.08 -12.82 3.82
CA ALA A 158 12.88 -12.00 3.65
C ALA A 158 13.20 -10.50 3.79
N ILE A 159 14.00 -10.12 4.79
CA ILE A 159 14.46 -8.74 4.96
C ILE A 159 15.27 -8.29 3.75
N LEU A 160 16.20 -9.11 3.26
CA LEU A 160 17.03 -8.79 2.11
C LEU A 160 16.18 -8.59 0.84
N ALA A 161 15.20 -9.46 0.59
CA ALA A 161 14.28 -9.32 -0.53
C ALA A 161 13.52 -7.99 -0.51
N ILE A 162 13.05 -7.57 0.67
CA ILE A 162 12.31 -6.32 0.86
C ILE A 162 13.22 -5.11 0.69
N ILE A 163 14.42 -5.13 1.30
CA ILE A 163 15.41 -4.05 1.17
C ILE A 163 15.78 -3.84 -0.30
N VAL A 164 16.10 -4.92 -1.02
CA VAL A 164 16.48 -4.81 -2.44
C VAL A 164 15.29 -4.33 -3.28
N ALA A 165 14.07 -4.82 -3.01
CA ALA A 165 12.87 -4.36 -3.71
C ALA A 165 12.63 -2.85 -3.55
N ILE A 166 12.99 -2.26 -2.40
CA ILE A 166 12.87 -0.82 -2.13
C ILE A 166 14.05 -0.04 -2.73
N LEU A 167 15.28 -0.52 -2.57
CA LEU A 167 16.47 0.22 -2.97
C LEU A 167 16.64 0.30 -4.50
N VAL A 168 16.29 -0.76 -5.24
CA VAL A 168 16.51 -0.78 -6.69
C VAL A 168 15.78 0.35 -7.42
N PRO A 169 14.47 0.59 -7.21
CA PRO A 169 13.79 1.74 -7.80
C PRO A 169 14.42 3.08 -7.41
N VAL A 170 14.82 3.25 -6.15
CA VAL A 170 15.47 4.49 -5.66
C VAL A 170 16.79 4.75 -6.39
N ILE A 171 17.63 3.72 -6.54
CA ILE A 171 18.90 3.81 -7.26
C ILE A 171 18.67 4.14 -8.75
N VAL A 172 17.70 3.49 -9.39
CA VAL A 172 17.37 3.76 -10.80
C VAL A 172 16.92 5.21 -10.99
N ILE A 173 16.03 5.72 -10.13
CA ILE A 173 15.56 7.11 -10.20
C ILE A 173 16.74 8.08 -10.02
N ALA A 174 17.60 7.86 -9.00
CA ALA A 174 18.76 8.70 -8.76
C ALA A 174 19.74 8.71 -9.96
N ALA A 175 19.97 7.55 -10.58
CA ALA A 175 20.82 7.42 -11.76
C ALA A 175 20.25 8.16 -12.98
N VAL A 176 18.94 8.05 -13.23
CA VAL A 176 18.26 8.78 -14.32
C VAL A 176 18.35 10.29 -14.10
N LEU A 177 18.06 10.77 -12.89
CA LEU A 177 18.15 12.19 -12.56
C LEU A 177 19.58 12.73 -12.73
N ALA A 178 20.59 11.97 -12.29
CA ALA A 178 22.00 12.33 -12.50
C ALA A 178 22.34 12.40 -13.99
N ALA A 179 21.93 11.41 -14.79
CA ALA A 179 22.18 11.39 -16.23
C ALA A 179 21.50 12.55 -16.98
N LEU A 180 20.32 12.99 -16.54
CA LEU A 180 19.63 14.16 -17.09
C LEU A 180 20.26 15.48 -16.63
N ALA A 181 20.88 15.52 -15.46
CA ALA A 181 21.54 16.72 -14.92
C ALA A 181 22.92 16.98 -15.55
N VAL A 182 23.66 15.94 -15.93
CA VAL A 182 25.01 16.05 -16.54
C VAL A 182 25.04 16.95 -17.79
N PRO A 183 24.09 16.88 -18.74
CA PRO A 183 24.02 17.80 -19.89
C PRO A 183 23.68 19.26 -19.54
N MET A 184 23.21 19.54 -18.31
CA MET A 184 22.80 20.88 -17.86
C MET A 184 23.87 21.58 -17.00
N MET A 185 25.00 20.92 -16.76
CA MET A 185 26.15 21.52 -16.09
C MET A 185 27.01 22.28 -17.11
N PRO A 186 27.28 23.59 -16.93
CA PRO A 186 28.10 24.38 -17.85
C PRO A 186 29.56 23.92 -17.90
#